data_AF-A0A1I7IFU4-F1
#
_entry.id   AF-A0A1I7IFU4-F1
#
_cell.length_a   1.000
_cell.length_b   1.000
_cell.length_c   1.000
_cell.angle_alpha   90.00
_cell.angle_beta   90.00
_cell.angle_gamma   90.00
#
_symmetry.space_group_name_H-M   'P 1'
#
loop_
_entity.id
_entity.type
_entity.pdbx_description
1 polymer ?
#
loop_
_entity_poly.entity_id
_entity_poly.type
_entity_poly.pdbx_seq_one_letter_code
_entity_poly.pdbx_strand_id
1 'polypeptide(L)'
;MNAGRYIPSFIESLTGISNTMIAAAPAAEKIMAEANRFVGNTPMVAHNASFDRKFWEAELSRAGEQATQPFACTMLVARRLYPHAPSHKLGVLIDYHCLPKAGRAHRAMADAEMAASLLGQIQDDLRSRHRVTRPDHALLLALQRCAKPAVSALMSKYAEPVR
;
A
#
# COMPACT_ATOMS: atom_id res chain seq x y z
N MET A 1 3.45 2.83 18.58
CA MET A 1 2.41 3.39 19.47
C MET A 1 2.01 2.35 20.49
N ASN A 2 1.54 2.77 21.66
CA ASN A 2 1.06 1.89 22.72
C ASN A 2 -0.47 1.75 22.62
N ALA A 3 -0.95 0.54 22.29
CA ALA A 3 -2.37 0.23 22.20
C ALA A 3 -2.96 -0.35 23.51
N GLY A 4 -2.19 -0.34 24.61
CA GLY A 4 -2.59 -0.95 25.88
C GLY A 4 -2.71 -2.47 25.81
N ARG A 5 -2.03 -3.13 24.88
CA ARG A 5 -2.10 -4.57 24.64
C ARG A 5 -0.72 -5.20 24.63
N TYR A 6 -0.64 -6.39 25.23
CA TYR A 6 0.54 -7.24 25.19
C TYR A 6 0.81 -7.77 23.77
N ILE A 7 2.07 -7.77 23.36
CA ILE A 7 2.54 -8.36 22.10
C ILE A 7 2.96 -9.82 22.37
N PRO A 8 2.31 -10.82 21.74
CA PRO A 8 2.74 -12.21 21.83
C PRO A 8 4.16 -12.41 21.30
N SER A 9 4.91 -13.36 21.89
CA SER A 9 6.31 -13.62 21.53
C SER A 9 6.53 -13.91 20.03
N PHE A 10 5.57 -14.59 19.39
CA PHE A 10 5.60 -14.82 17.95
C PHE A 10 5.52 -13.51 17.14
N ILE A 11 4.73 -12.52 17.57
CA ILE A 11 4.63 -11.23 16.89
C ILE A 11 5.88 -10.40 17.12
N GLU A 12 6.45 -10.45 18.33
CA GLU A 12 7.72 -9.82 18.63
C GLU A 12 8.85 -10.42 17.80
N SER A 13 8.91 -11.75 17.64
CA SER A 13 9.91 -12.40 16.79
C SER A 13 9.68 -12.11 15.30
N LEU A 14 8.44 -11.93 14.86
CA LEU A 14 8.12 -11.58 13.48
C LEU A 14 8.51 -10.13 13.17
N THR A 15 8.06 -9.19 13.99
CA THR A 15 8.15 -7.75 13.72
C THR A 15 9.38 -7.09 14.33
N GLY A 16 10.01 -7.70 15.34
CA GLY A 16 11.06 -7.07 16.15
C GLY A 16 10.56 -5.95 17.07
N ILE A 17 9.25 -5.80 17.26
CA ILE A 17 8.67 -4.82 18.20
C ILE A 17 8.42 -5.53 19.53
N SER A 18 9.14 -5.11 20.57
CA SER A 18 9.03 -5.70 21.90
C SER A 18 7.98 -5.02 22.78
N ASN A 19 7.55 -5.74 23.82
CA ASN A 19 6.70 -5.17 24.87
C ASN A 19 7.36 -3.95 25.56
N THR A 20 8.68 -3.96 25.73
CA THR A 20 9.44 -2.82 26.28
C THR A 20 9.39 -1.60 25.37
N MET A 21 9.49 -1.80 24.05
CA MET A 21 9.39 -0.70 23.07
C MET A 21 8.01 -0.04 23.09
N ILE A 22 6.93 -0.84 23.18
CA ILE A 22 5.57 -0.26 23.22
C ILE A 22 5.25 0.37 24.56
N ALA A 23 5.80 -0.12 25.68
CA ALA A 23 5.58 0.47 27.00
C ALA A 23 6.11 1.92 27.07
N ALA A 24 7.23 2.19 26.38
CA ALA A 24 7.80 3.52 26.25
C ALA A 24 7.16 4.38 25.12
N ALA A 25 6.30 3.80 24.29
CA ALA A 25 5.71 4.50 23.15
C ALA A 25 4.50 5.36 23.58
N PRO A 26 4.23 6.47 22.88
CA PRO A 26 3.03 7.26 23.13
C PRO A 26 1.75 6.47 22.84
N ALA A 27 0.64 6.89 23.46
CA ALA A 27 -0.69 6.31 23.27
C ALA A 27 -1.11 6.27 21.79
N ALA A 28 -1.82 5.22 21.39
CA ALA A 28 -2.27 5.00 20.02
C ALA A 28 -3.12 6.17 19.50
N GLU A 29 -4.05 6.67 20.29
CA GLU A 29 -4.97 7.75 19.93
C GLU A 29 -4.20 9.02 19.55
N LYS A 30 -3.17 9.38 20.33
CA LYS A 30 -2.31 10.53 20.05
C LYS A 30 -1.56 10.37 18.72
N ILE A 31 -0.91 9.22 18.53
CA ILE A 31 -0.13 8.95 17.31
C ILE A 31 -1.02 8.88 16.07
N MET A 32 -2.22 8.33 16.20
CA MET A 32 -3.16 8.22 15.08
C MET A 32 -3.75 9.57 14.68
N ALA A 33 -4.05 10.46 15.65
CA ALA A 33 -4.44 11.84 15.34
C ALA A 33 -3.29 12.63 14.66
N GLU A 34 -2.05 12.45 15.12
CA GLU A 34 -0.87 13.02 14.48
C GLU A 34 -0.66 12.48 13.06
N ALA A 35 -0.82 11.17 12.87
CA ALA A 35 -0.74 10.54 11.55
C ALA A 35 -1.86 11.04 10.61
N ASN A 36 -3.10 11.20 11.09
CA ASN A 36 -4.20 11.73 10.28
C ASN A 36 -3.91 13.15 9.81
N ARG A 37 -3.41 14.01 10.71
CA ARG A 37 -3.01 15.39 10.37
C ARG A 37 -1.87 15.41 9.36
N PHE A 38 -0.90 14.52 9.50
CA PHE A 38 0.22 14.41 8.56
C PHE A 38 -0.24 13.98 7.17
N VAL A 39 -1.10 12.96 7.07
CA VAL A 39 -1.63 12.48 5.79
C VAL A 39 -2.56 13.51 5.15
N GLY A 40 -3.39 14.17 5.95
CA GLY A 40 -4.39 15.13 5.49
C GLY A 40 -5.33 14.50 4.46
N ASN A 41 -5.54 15.20 3.34
CA ASN A 41 -6.38 14.72 2.24
C ASN A 41 -5.61 13.91 1.18
N THR A 42 -4.36 13.56 1.45
CA THR A 42 -3.51 12.86 0.48
C THR A 42 -4.06 11.46 0.23
N PRO A 43 -4.30 11.07 -1.04
CA PRO A 43 -4.77 9.73 -1.35
C PRO A 43 -3.71 8.68 -1.01
N MET A 44 -4.15 7.53 -0.49
CA MET A 44 -3.25 6.50 0.02
C MET A 44 -3.06 5.37 -0.98
N VAL A 45 -1.86 4.80 -0.98
CA VAL A 45 -1.51 3.59 -1.73
C VAL A 45 -0.88 2.60 -0.77
N ALA A 46 -1.34 1.34 -0.78
CA ALA A 46 -0.77 0.28 0.04
C ALA A 46 -0.77 -1.06 -0.71
N HIS A 47 0.04 -2.00 -0.26
CA HIS A 47 0.01 -3.37 -0.76
C HIS A 47 -0.94 -4.21 0.08
N ASN A 48 -1.92 -4.88 -0.55
CA ASN A 48 -3.05 -5.49 0.17
C ASN A 48 -3.83 -4.48 1.04
N ALA A 49 -4.09 -3.30 0.48
CA ALA A 49 -4.64 -2.13 1.16
C ALA A 49 -5.92 -2.35 1.99
N SER A 50 -6.71 -3.39 1.72
CA SER A 50 -7.89 -3.71 2.53
C SER A 50 -7.53 -4.10 3.97
N PHE A 51 -6.31 -4.59 4.21
CA PHE A 51 -5.80 -4.88 5.53
C PHE A 51 -5.48 -3.58 6.27
N ASP A 52 -4.57 -2.75 5.73
CA ASP A 52 -4.16 -1.48 6.35
C ASP A 52 -5.34 -0.54 6.56
N ARG A 53 -6.24 -0.45 5.57
CA ARG A 53 -7.43 0.40 5.65
C ARG A 53 -8.31 0.07 6.86
N LYS A 54 -8.47 -1.21 7.21
CA LYS A 54 -9.28 -1.61 8.37
C LYS A 54 -8.66 -1.13 9.68
N PHE A 55 -7.33 -1.21 9.81
CA PHE A 55 -6.63 -0.70 10.98
C PHE A 55 -6.67 0.83 11.02
N TRP A 56 -6.44 1.50 9.89
CA TRP A 56 -6.55 2.95 9.77
C TRP A 56 -7.92 3.46 10.21
N GLU A 57 -9.00 2.91 9.64
CA GLU A 57 -10.38 3.28 9.97
C GLU A 57 -10.70 3.02 11.45
N ALA A 58 -10.32 1.85 11.99
CA ALA A 58 -10.62 1.49 13.37
C ALA A 58 -9.86 2.34 14.39
N GLU A 59 -8.56 2.56 14.18
CA GLU A 59 -7.73 3.33 15.10
C GLU A 59 -8.04 4.84 15.04
N LEU A 60 -8.37 5.39 13.86
CA LEU A 60 -8.87 6.77 13.76
C LEU A 60 -10.22 6.93 14.46
N SER A 61 -11.14 5.98 14.28
CA SER A 61 -12.43 6.00 14.97
C SER A 61 -12.25 6.04 16.49
N ARG A 62 -11.30 5.27 17.06
CA ARG A 62 -10.97 5.32 18.49
C ARG A 62 -10.33 6.64 18.92
N ALA A 63 -9.56 7.29 18.04
CA ALA A 63 -9.01 8.61 18.27
C ALA A 63 -10.04 9.75 18.11
N GLY A 64 -11.29 9.45 17.76
CA GLY A 64 -12.32 10.46 17.48
C GLY A 64 -12.16 11.14 16.12
N GLU A 65 -11.40 10.53 15.22
CA GLU A 65 -11.03 11.04 13.90
C GLU A 65 -11.78 10.30 12.78
N GLN A 66 -11.93 10.95 11.62
CA GLN A 66 -12.52 10.33 10.43
C GLN A 66 -11.45 9.90 9.43
N ALA A 67 -11.60 8.69 8.90
CA ALA A 67 -10.81 8.19 7.78
C ALA A 67 -11.48 8.59 6.45
N THR A 68 -10.93 9.60 5.76
CA THR A 68 -11.50 10.14 4.51
C THR A 68 -10.71 9.76 3.26
N GLN A 69 -9.50 9.24 3.43
CA GLN A 69 -8.55 9.04 2.35
C GLN A 69 -8.92 7.80 1.51
N PRO A 70 -8.93 7.91 0.16
CA PRO A 70 -9.16 6.76 -0.70
C PRO A 70 -7.89 5.90 -0.81
N PHE A 71 -8.07 4.57 -0.82
CA PHE A 71 -6.97 3.61 -0.93
C PHE A 71 -6.92 2.95 -2.31
N ALA A 72 -5.75 3.03 -2.95
CA ALA A 72 -5.40 2.17 -4.07
C ALA A 72 -4.50 1.01 -3.60
N CYS A 73 -4.71 -0.17 -4.18
CA CYS A 73 -4.07 -1.41 -3.77
C CYS A 73 -3.12 -1.92 -4.85
N THR A 74 -1.80 -1.86 -4.59
CA THR A 74 -0.78 -2.31 -5.56
C THR A 74 -0.91 -3.80 -5.87
N MET A 75 -1.31 -4.64 -4.90
CA MET A 75 -1.59 -6.06 -5.13
C MET A 75 -2.70 -6.26 -6.18
N LEU A 76 -3.80 -5.49 -6.09
CA LEU A 76 -4.93 -5.65 -6.99
C LEU A 76 -4.60 -5.14 -8.40
N VAL A 77 -3.84 -4.04 -8.49
CA VAL A 77 -3.31 -3.51 -9.76
C VAL A 77 -2.34 -4.51 -10.39
N ALA A 78 -1.40 -5.05 -9.61
CA ALA A 78 -0.44 -6.06 -10.05
C ALA A 78 -1.13 -7.34 -10.59
N ARG A 79 -2.26 -7.76 -10.03
CA ARG A 79 -3.06 -8.87 -10.58
C ARG A 79 -3.58 -8.63 -12.01
N ARG A 80 -3.69 -7.38 -12.44
CA ARG A 80 -4.11 -6.99 -13.80
C ARG A 80 -2.91 -6.84 -14.72
N LEU A 81 -1.85 -6.18 -14.25
CA LEU A 81 -0.68 -5.90 -15.08
C LEU A 81 0.27 -7.10 -15.20
N TYR A 82 0.36 -7.93 -14.16
CA TYR A 82 1.32 -9.03 -14.04
C TYR A 82 0.60 -10.35 -13.79
N PRO A 83 -0.25 -10.82 -14.72
CA PRO A 83 -1.02 -12.06 -14.53
C PRO A 83 -0.15 -13.31 -14.47
N HIS A 84 1.10 -13.23 -14.96
CA HIS A 84 2.06 -14.33 -14.99
C HIS A 84 3.02 -14.33 -13.78
N ALA A 85 2.91 -13.38 -12.85
CA ALA A 85 3.70 -13.41 -11.63
C ALA A 85 3.33 -14.65 -10.79
N PRO A 86 4.30 -15.36 -10.16
CA PRO A 86 4.03 -16.58 -9.40
C PRO A 86 3.05 -16.37 -8.24
N SER A 87 3.10 -15.19 -7.62
CA SER A 87 2.08 -14.69 -6.70
C SER A 87 2.13 -13.17 -6.65
N HIS A 88 1.12 -12.55 -6.06
CA HIS A 88 1.06 -11.10 -5.86
C HIS A 88 1.38 -10.67 -4.43
N LYS A 89 2.10 -11.50 -3.66
CA LYS A 89 2.66 -11.07 -2.36
C LYS A 89 3.75 -10.03 -2.62
N LEU A 90 3.87 -9.02 -1.74
CA LEU A 90 4.82 -7.92 -1.90
C LEU A 90 6.24 -8.41 -2.22
N GLY A 91 6.83 -9.24 -1.36
CA GLY A 91 8.19 -9.74 -1.56
C GLY A 91 8.38 -10.51 -2.87
N VAL A 92 7.36 -11.27 -3.32
CA VAL A 92 7.42 -11.99 -4.60
C VAL A 92 7.39 -11.02 -5.78
N LEU A 93 6.63 -9.93 -5.71
CA LEU A 93 6.63 -8.91 -6.77
C LEU A 93 7.92 -8.07 -6.77
N ILE A 94 8.49 -7.80 -5.59
CA ILE A 94 9.82 -7.17 -5.48
C ILE A 94 10.86 -8.04 -6.18
N ASP A 95 10.88 -9.34 -5.89
CA ASP A 95 11.79 -10.29 -6.55
C ASP A 95 11.51 -10.42 -8.05
N TYR A 96 10.24 -10.53 -8.45
CA TYR A 96 9.82 -10.68 -9.84
C TYR A 96 10.25 -9.51 -10.73
N HIS A 97 10.30 -8.29 -10.18
CA HIS A 97 10.74 -7.09 -10.89
C HIS A 97 12.21 -6.71 -10.61
N CYS A 98 12.95 -7.54 -9.88
CA CYS A 98 14.33 -7.27 -9.45
C CYS A 98 14.47 -5.92 -8.71
N LEU A 99 13.49 -5.58 -7.88
CA LEU A 99 13.46 -4.32 -7.13
C LEU A 99 14.25 -4.44 -5.80
N PRO A 100 14.71 -3.30 -5.23
CA PRO A 100 15.40 -3.31 -3.95
C PRO A 100 14.55 -3.88 -2.82
N LYS A 101 15.15 -4.72 -1.98
CA LYS A 101 14.58 -5.15 -0.70
C LYS A 101 14.99 -4.15 0.38
N ALA A 102 14.01 -3.74 1.18
CA ALA A 102 14.25 -2.87 2.32
C ALA A 102 14.34 -3.67 3.61
N GLY A 103 15.32 -3.33 4.46
CA GLY A 103 15.41 -3.71 5.87
C GLY A 103 14.98 -5.13 6.25
N ARG A 104 14.38 -5.25 7.44
CA ARG A 104 13.80 -6.49 7.96
C ARG A 104 12.35 -6.60 7.46
N ALA A 105 12.02 -7.70 6.77
CA ALA A 105 10.65 -8.01 6.39
C ALA A 105 9.70 -7.99 7.61
N HIS A 106 8.45 -7.58 7.41
CA HIS A 106 7.44 -7.43 8.46
C HIS A 106 7.71 -6.30 9.47
N ARG A 107 8.69 -5.44 9.19
CA ARG A 107 8.71 -4.07 9.74
C ARG A 107 7.93 -3.17 8.79
N ALA A 108 6.95 -2.46 9.33
CA ALA A 108 6.07 -1.58 8.56
C ALA A 108 6.84 -0.59 7.67
N MET A 109 7.96 -0.04 8.14
CA MET A 109 8.80 0.87 7.33
C MET A 109 9.39 0.17 6.09
N ALA A 110 9.97 -1.01 6.28
CA ALA A 110 10.54 -1.79 5.17
C ALA A 110 9.45 -2.19 4.15
N ASP A 111 8.29 -2.62 4.64
CA ASP A 111 7.17 -2.97 3.78
C ASP A 111 6.62 -1.75 3.02
N ALA A 112 6.58 -0.56 3.65
CA ALA A 112 6.18 0.69 3.01
C ALA A 112 7.17 1.13 1.90
N GLU A 113 8.47 1.04 2.15
CA GLU A 113 9.52 1.35 1.16
C GLU A 113 9.48 0.40 -0.04
N MET A 114 9.27 -0.90 0.21
CA MET A 114 9.07 -1.88 -0.85
C MET A 114 7.77 -1.61 -1.62
N ALA A 115 6.67 -1.30 -0.93
CA ALA A 115 5.40 -0.97 -1.59
C ALA A 115 5.52 0.30 -2.46
N ALA A 116 6.29 1.30 -2.03
CA ALA A 116 6.59 2.49 -2.80
C ALA A 116 7.45 2.18 -4.03
N SER A 117 8.47 1.33 -3.89
CA SER A 117 9.30 0.88 -5.03
C SER A 117 8.44 0.13 -6.06
N LEU A 118 7.56 -0.77 -5.61
CA LEU A 118 6.62 -1.47 -6.48
C LEU A 118 5.62 -0.52 -7.15
N LEU A 119 5.15 0.51 -6.45
CA LEU A 119 4.31 1.53 -7.05
C LEU A 119 5.03 2.27 -8.18
N GLY A 120 6.30 2.66 -7.97
CA GLY A 120 7.13 3.26 -9.01
C GLY A 120 7.23 2.36 -10.25
N GLN A 121 7.56 1.08 -10.05
CA GLN A 121 7.60 0.10 -11.14
C GLN A 121 6.26 -0.03 -11.88
N ILE A 122 5.14 -0.07 -11.16
CA ILE A 122 3.79 -0.10 -11.76
C ILE A 122 3.56 1.15 -12.62
N GLN A 123 3.90 2.33 -12.11
CA GLN A 123 3.72 3.59 -12.85
C GLN A 123 4.62 3.63 -14.09
N ASP A 124 5.84 3.13 -14.01
CA ASP A 124 6.77 3.06 -15.13
C ASP A 124 6.30 2.08 -16.20
N ASP A 125 5.76 0.91 -15.83
CA ASP A 125 5.18 -0.03 -16.78
C ASP A 125 3.91 0.52 -17.44
N LEU A 126 3.06 1.24 -16.70
CA LEU A 126 1.90 1.93 -17.27
C LEU A 126 2.33 2.96 -18.32
N ARG A 127 3.40 3.72 -18.07
CA ARG A 127 3.95 4.68 -19.05
C ARG A 127 4.56 3.99 -20.26
N SER A 128 5.51 3.08 -20.01
CA SER A 128 6.36 2.50 -21.06
C SER A 128 5.66 1.44 -21.91
N ARG A 129 4.83 0.58 -21.29
CA ARG A 129 4.19 -0.56 -21.97
C ARG A 129 2.75 -0.25 -22.41
N HIS A 130 2.06 0.61 -21.67
CA HIS A 130 0.65 0.93 -21.93
C HIS A 130 0.43 2.36 -22.43
N ARG A 131 1.50 3.15 -22.61
CA ARG A 131 1.47 4.53 -23.13
C ARG A 131 0.57 5.47 -22.32
N VAL A 132 0.36 5.17 -21.05
CA VAL A 132 -0.42 6.01 -20.14
C VAL A 132 0.37 7.29 -19.84
N THR A 133 -0.22 8.45 -20.14
CA THR A 133 0.45 9.74 -19.92
C THR A 133 0.61 10.06 -18.43
N ARG A 134 -0.40 9.74 -17.62
CA ARG A 134 -0.44 10.05 -16.18
C ARG A 134 -0.98 8.85 -15.39
N PRO A 135 -0.10 7.98 -14.87
CA PRO A 135 -0.49 6.88 -13.99
C PRO A 135 -0.73 7.38 -12.57
N ASP A 136 -1.78 8.19 -12.40
CA ASP A 136 -2.15 8.80 -11.13
C ASP A 136 -3.02 7.86 -10.27
N HIS A 137 -3.39 8.33 -9.08
CA HIS A 137 -4.19 7.57 -8.14
C HIS A 137 -5.57 7.17 -8.69
N ALA A 138 -6.20 8.03 -9.50
CA ALA A 138 -7.50 7.76 -10.09
C ALA A 138 -7.43 6.57 -11.06
N LEU A 139 -6.37 6.50 -11.87
CA LEU A 139 -6.15 5.32 -12.72
C LEU A 139 -5.93 4.05 -11.88
N LEU A 140 -5.15 4.12 -10.80
CA LEU A 140 -4.93 2.96 -9.92
C LEU A 140 -6.25 2.47 -9.31
N LEU A 141 -7.13 3.38 -8.88
CA LEU A 141 -8.48 3.05 -8.39
C LEU A 141 -9.35 2.39 -9.46
N ALA A 142 -9.28 2.85 -10.71
CA ALA A 142 -10.01 2.24 -11.82
C ALA A 142 -9.46 0.84 -12.13
N LEU A 143 -8.14 0.70 -12.23
CA LEU A 143 -7.43 -0.55 -12.53
C LEU A 143 -7.72 -1.65 -11.52
N GLN A 144 -7.67 -1.34 -10.22
CA GLN A 144 -7.88 -2.35 -9.17
C GLN A 144 -9.30 -2.95 -9.19
N ARG A 145 -10.29 -2.19 -9.68
CA ARG A 145 -11.70 -2.62 -9.81
C ARG A 145 -12.00 -3.22 -11.18
N CYS A 146 -11.17 -2.93 -12.18
CA CYS A 146 -11.35 -3.41 -13.54
C CYS A 146 -11.31 -4.95 -13.60
N ALA A 147 -12.26 -5.52 -14.35
CA ALA A 147 -12.21 -6.92 -14.75
C ALA A 147 -11.04 -7.14 -15.74
N LYS A 148 -10.38 -8.30 -15.69
CA LYS A 148 -9.20 -8.59 -16.53
C LYS A 148 -9.43 -8.33 -18.03
N PRO A 149 -10.55 -8.76 -18.66
CA PRO A 149 -10.77 -8.51 -20.08
C PRO A 149 -10.89 -7.03 -20.44
N ALA A 150 -11.29 -6.18 -19.50
CA ALA A 150 -11.51 -4.76 -19.72
C ALA A 150 -10.24 -3.90 -19.52
N VAL A 151 -9.11 -4.50 -19.09
CA VAL A 151 -7.88 -3.75 -18.79
C VAL A 151 -7.35 -3.02 -20.02
N SER A 152 -7.29 -3.68 -21.18
CA SER A 152 -6.80 -3.06 -22.43
C SER A 152 -7.66 -1.86 -22.86
N ALA A 153 -8.99 -2.03 -22.80
CA ALA A 153 -9.93 -0.96 -23.10
C ALA A 153 -9.81 0.20 -22.09
N LEU A 154 -9.57 -0.09 -20.81
CA LEU A 154 -9.30 0.94 -19.81
C LEU A 154 -8.00 1.69 -20.12
N MET A 155 -6.89 1.00 -20.39
CA MET A 155 -5.60 1.65 -20.69
C MET A 155 -5.72 2.58 -21.90
N SER A 156 -6.46 2.19 -22.93
CA SER A 156 -6.66 3.00 -24.13
C SER A 156 -7.33 4.35 -23.85
N LYS A 157 -8.16 4.45 -22.80
CA LYS A 157 -8.77 5.73 -22.38
C LYS A 157 -7.79 6.69 -21.71
N TYR A 158 -6.68 6.17 -21.18
CA TYR A 158 -5.65 6.93 -20.46
C TYR A 158 -4.35 7.06 -21.28
N ALA A 159 -4.30 6.47 -22.46
CA ALA A 159 -3.20 6.60 -23.40
C ALA A 159 -3.32 7.88 -24.22
N GLU A 160 -2.18 8.43 -24.66
CA GLU A 160 -2.16 9.53 -25.63
C GLU A 160 -2.99 9.17 -26.88
N PRO A 161 -3.72 10.12 -27.48
CA PRO A 161 -4.29 9.92 -28.81
C PRO A 161 -3.17 9.57 -29.78
N VAL A 162 -3.36 8.49 -30.55
CA VAL A 162 -2.47 8.21 -31.69
C VAL A 162 -2.66 9.37 -32.66
N ARG A 163 -1.64 10.23 -32.76
CA ARG A 163 -1.58 11.29 -33.78
C ARG A 163 -1.34 10.68 -35.16
#